data_AF-A0A3F2RXF9-F1
#
_entry.id   AF-A0A3F2RXF9-F1
#
_cell.length_a   1.000
_cell.length_b   1.000
_cell.length_c   1.000
_cell.angle_alpha   90.00
_cell.angle_beta   90.00
_cell.angle_gamma   90.00
#
_symmetry.space_group_name_H-M   'P 1'
#
loop_
_entity.id
_entity.type
_entity.pdbx_description
1 polymer ?
#
loop_
_entity_poly.entity_id
_entity_poly.type
_entity_poly.pdbx_seq_one_letter_code
_entity_poly.pdbx_strand_id
1 'polypeptide(L)'
;MSSSSYAAWAKFDVEKELERVDETEHREDQEKQQLKQVHAKENVETSAFQAAQQSADVLAAQAAVAALKAKKRKKKEPGETLPKANDLLAIIKMFYKDVYLGIGTCDFEEGRLAAASEAFKEVLVRDDVHLAAWIKRGEAFERMDAPLLAMLHFNRVVSLDSDHESGKEALERVKAKLLTKGDSSFGTIRLLP
;
A
#
# COMPACT_ATOMS: atom_id res chain seq x y z
N MET A 1 20.50 -17.04 84.41
CA MET A 1 20.05 -17.68 83.15
C MET A 1 18.88 -16.86 82.63
N SER A 2 18.94 -16.49 81.35
CA SER A 2 18.16 -15.41 80.71
C SER A 2 16.66 -15.73 80.57
N SER A 3 15.80 -14.92 81.18
CA SER A 3 14.32 -15.00 81.06
C SER A 3 13.74 -13.93 80.12
N SER A 4 14.57 -13.28 79.29
CA SER A 4 14.14 -12.10 78.52
C SER A 4 13.52 -12.40 77.15
N SER A 5 13.65 -13.62 76.62
CA SER A 5 13.24 -13.90 75.23
C SER A 5 11.75 -14.21 75.07
N TYR A 6 11.13 -15.01 75.96
CA TYR A 6 9.73 -15.42 75.82
C TYR A 6 8.70 -14.31 76.13
N ALA A 7 9.05 -13.34 76.98
CA ALA A 7 8.16 -12.24 77.33
C ALA A 7 7.90 -11.26 76.16
N ALA A 8 8.82 -11.19 75.19
CA ALA A 8 8.67 -10.38 73.99
C ALA A 8 7.65 -11.00 73.01
N TRP A 9 7.65 -12.33 72.88
CA TRP A 9 6.71 -13.07 72.03
C TRP A 9 5.26 -13.05 72.55
N ALA A 10 5.06 -12.91 73.86
CA ALA A 10 3.73 -12.80 74.46
C ALA A 10 2.99 -11.48 74.13
N LYS A 11 3.71 -10.45 73.65
CA LYS A 11 3.15 -9.16 73.22
C LYS A 11 3.07 -9.02 71.69
N PHE A 12 3.52 -10.03 70.96
CA PHE A 12 3.60 -9.98 69.50
C PHE A 12 2.26 -10.42 68.91
N ASP A 13 1.58 -9.48 68.26
CA ASP A 13 0.28 -9.69 67.63
C ASP A 13 0.49 -10.18 66.20
N VAL A 14 0.49 -11.50 66.04
CA VAL A 14 0.73 -12.17 64.75
C VAL A 14 -0.33 -11.79 63.72
N GLU A 15 -1.59 -11.61 64.13
CA GLU A 15 -2.70 -11.25 63.25
C GLU A 15 -2.47 -9.88 62.62
N LYS A 16 -2.06 -8.90 63.45
CA LYS A 16 -1.74 -7.54 63.01
C LYS A 16 -0.51 -7.44 62.09
N GLU A 17 0.43 -8.37 62.20
CA GLU A 17 1.57 -8.45 61.29
C GLU A 17 1.18 -9.13 59.97
N LEU A 18 0.33 -10.17 60.01
CA LEU A 18 -0.23 -10.78 58.81
C LEU A 18 -1.03 -9.76 57.97
N GLU A 19 -1.92 -9.00 58.62
CA GLU A 19 -2.73 -7.98 57.94
C GLU A 19 -1.86 -6.90 57.28
N ARG A 20 -0.75 -6.51 57.93
CA ARG A 20 0.24 -5.59 57.33
C ARG A 20 0.95 -6.19 56.13
N VAL A 21 1.28 -7.48 56.17
CA VAL A 21 1.91 -8.17 55.03
C VAL A 21 0.94 -8.25 53.85
N ASP A 22 -0.31 -8.62 54.09
CA ASP A 22 -1.36 -8.68 53.06
C ASP A 22 -1.64 -7.31 52.43
N GLU A 23 -1.69 -6.24 53.25
CA GLU A 23 -1.80 -4.86 52.76
C GLU A 23 -0.60 -4.45 51.89
N THR A 24 0.61 -4.87 52.25
CA THR A 24 1.81 -4.59 51.46
C THR A 24 1.84 -5.36 50.15
N GLU A 25 1.46 -6.64 50.15
CA GLU A 25 1.35 -7.45 48.93
C GLU A 25 0.30 -6.87 47.98
N HIS A 26 -0.87 -6.48 48.49
CA HIS A 26 -1.90 -5.83 47.67
C HIS A 26 -1.43 -4.49 47.08
N ARG A 27 -0.68 -3.69 47.83
CA ARG A 27 -0.11 -2.44 47.32
C ARG A 27 0.94 -2.69 46.25
N GLU A 28 1.83 -3.67 46.45
CA GLU A 28 2.84 -4.05 45.46
C GLU A 28 2.21 -4.62 44.18
N ASP A 29 1.13 -5.38 44.31
CA ASP A 29 0.39 -5.91 43.16
C ASP A 29 -0.34 -4.81 42.40
N GLN A 30 -0.94 -3.84 43.10
CA GLN A 30 -1.50 -2.64 42.48
C GLN A 30 -0.42 -1.84 41.74
N GLU A 31 0.75 -1.63 42.35
CA GLU A 31 1.87 -0.93 41.73
C GLU A 31 2.39 -1.67 40.49
N LYS A 32 2.59 -3.00 40.57
CA LYS A 32 2.95 -3.83 39.41
C LYS A 32 1.91 -3.74 38.31
N GLN A 33 0.63 -3.72 38.65
CA GLN A 33 -0.45 -3.63 37.68
C GLN A 33 -0.52 -2.23 37.03
N GLN A 34 -0.27 -1.16 37.80
CA GLN A 34 -0.13 0.19 37.27
C GLN A 34 1.08 0.30 36.35
N LEU A 35 2.25 -0.22 36.74
CA LEU A 35 3.46 -0.23 35.92
C LEU A 35 3.25 -1.00 34.61
N LYS A 36 2.58 -2.16 34.66
CA LYS A 36 2.19 -2.91 33.46
C LYS A 36 1.28 -2.10 32.54
N GLN A 37 0.31 -1.37 33.11
CA GLN A 37 -0.58 -0.51 32.32
C GLN A 37 0.15 0.69 31.72
N VAL A 38 1.07 1.33 32.45
CA VAL A 38 1.89 2.43 31.94
C VAL A 38 2.78 1.95 30.81
N HIS A 39 3.51 0.85 31.00
CA HIS A 39 4.38 0.29 29.97
C HIS A 39 3.58 -0.20 28.75
N ALA A 40 2.36 -0.73 28.94
CA ALA A 40 1.48 -1.09 27.83
C ALA A 40 1.04 0.15 27.03
N LYS A 41 0.71 1.26 27.71
CA LYS A 41 0.37 2.54 27.05
C LYS A 41 1.57 3.11 26.30
N GLU A 42 2.74 3.15 26.91
CA GLU A 42 3.98 3.61 26.27
C GLU A 42 4.33 2.77 25.04
N ASN A 43 4.15 1.45 25.08
CA ASN A 43 4.35 0.57 23.92
C ASN A 43 3.38 0.89 22.79
N VAL A 44 2.11 1.15 23.10
CA VAL A 44 1.11 1.54 22.10
C VAL A 44 1.46 2.90 21.50
N GLU A 45 1.79 3.89 22.33
CA GLU A 45 2.17 5.24 21.89
C GLU A 45 3.42 5.23 21.01
N THR A 46 4.46 4.49 21.40
CA THR A 46 5.68 4.33 20.61
C THR A 46 5.42 3.62 19.29
N SER A 47 4.57 2.58 19.27
CA SER A 47 4.18 1.90 18.03
C SER A 47 3.38 2.81 17.09
N ALA A 48 2.44 3.60 17.63
CA ALA A 48 1.65 4.55 16.88
C ALA A 48 2.54 5.69 16.31
N PHE A 49 3.51 6.17 17.11
CA PHE A 49 4.47 7.17 16.67
C PHE A 49 5.38 6.63 15.55
N GLN A 50 5.88 5.40 15.67
CA GLN A 50 6.67 4.76 14.62
C GLN A 50 5.88 4.57 13.33
N ALA A 51 4.63 4.13 13.40
CA ALA A 51 3.77 3.99 12.23
C ALA A 51 3.48 5.34 11.55
N ALA A 52 3.22 6.39 12.35
CA ALA A 52 3.06 7.74 11.85
C ALA A 52 4.34 8.23 11.14
N GLN A 53 5.51 8.00 11.73
CA GLN A 53 6.80 8.37 11.14
C GLN A 53 7.04 7.64 9.81
N GLN A 54 6.82 6.32 9.76
CA GLN A 54 6.95 5.55 8.53
C GLN A 54 6.01 6.05 7.43
N SER A 55 4.77 6.39 7.76
CA SER A 55 3.83 6.96 6.78
C SER A 55 4.29 8.32 6.25
N ALA A 56 4.85 9.17 7.11
CA ALA A 56 5.40 10.46 6.73
C ALA A 56 6.61 10.31 5.79
N ASP A 57 7.50 9.36 6.08
CA ASP A 57 8.68 9.08 5.25
C ASP A 57 8.29 8.56 3.85
N VAL A 58 7.27 7.68 3.78
CA VAL A 58 6.72 7.20 2.48
C VAL A 58 6.13 8.35 1.68
N LEU A 59 5.35 9.23 2.32
CA LEU A 59 4.76 10.41 1.66
C LEU A 59 5.85 11.39 1.21
N ALA A 60 6.86 11.64 2.04
CA ALA A 60 7.98 12.50 1.70
C ALA A 60 8.78 11.95 0.51
N ALA A 61 9.03 10.64 0.47
CA ALA A 61 9.68 9.98 -0.65
C ALA A 61 8.85 10.09 -1.94
N GLN A 62 7.53 9.87 -1.87
CA GLN A 62 6.63 10.05 -3.02
C GLN A 62 6.63 11.50 -3.52
N ALA A 63 6.58 12.48 -2.62
CA ALA A 63 6.63 13.90 -2.96
C ALA A 63 7.97 14.28 -3.61
N ALA A 64 9.09 13.77 -3.10
CA ALA A 64 10.41 13.99 -3.69
C ALA A 64 10.48 13.40 -5.13
N VAL A 65 9.98 12.19 -5.32
CA VAL A 65 9.90 11.56 -6.65
C VAL A 65 9.00 12.37 -7.60
N ALA A 66 7.85 12.86 -7.13
CA ALA A 66 6.96 13.71 -7.90
C ALA A 66 7.66 15.03 -8.31
N ALA A 67 8.39 15.67 -7.39
CA ALA A 67 9.14 16.89 -7.66
C ALA A 67 10.29 16.67 -8.68
N LEU A 68 11.01 15.55 -8.58
CA LEU A 68 12.04 15.18 -9.56
C LEU A 68 11.44 14.90 -10.94
N LYS A 69 10.29 14.22 -11.00
CA LYS A 69 9.55 14.01 -12.24
C LYS A 69 9.08 15.34 -12.84
N ALA A 70 8.56 16.27 -12.04
CA ALA A 70 8.15 17.59 -12.50
C ALA A 70 9.32 18.43 -13.04
N LYS A 71 10.48 18.43 -12.36
CA LYS A 71 11.69 19.09 -12.86
C LYS A 71 12.18 18.48 -14.18
N LYS A 72 12.11 17.16 -14.32
CA LYS A 72 12.44 16.46 -15.57
C LYS A 72 11.49 16.82 -16.72
N ARG A 73 10.19 16.98 -16.43
CA ARG A 73 9.18 17.44 -17.41
C ARG A 73 9.47 18.86 -17.88
N LYS A 74 9.75 19.80 -16.97
CA LYS A 74 10.04 21.20 -17.30
C LYS A 74 11.33 21.39 -18.13
N LYS A 75 12.31 20.50 -17.95
CA LYS A 75 13.54 20.48 -18.78
C LYS A 75 13.35 19.81 -20.14
N LYS A 76 12.22 19.13 -20.33
CA LYS A 76 11.85 18.33 -21.51
C LYS A 76 10.53 18.81 -22.11
N GLU A 77 10.29 20.13 -22.08
CA GLU A 77 9.46 20.77 -23.09
C GLU A 77 10.39 21.13 -24.25
N PRO A 78 10.60 20.25 -25.24
CA PRO A 78 10.98 20.74 -26.56
C PRO A 78 9.77 21.57 -27.01
N GLY A 79 9.92 22.89 -27.01
CA GLY A 79 8.93 23.75 -27.67
C GLY A 79 8.61 23.17 -29.04
N GLU A 80 7.33 23.09 -29.37
CA GLU A 80 6.73 22.58 -30.61
C GLU A 80 7.51 23.03 -31.84
N THR A 81 8.54 22.28 -32.17
CA THR A 81 9.33 22.47 -33.36
C THR A 81 9.41 21.10 -33.98
N LEU A 82 8.74 20.97 -35.13
CA LEU A 82 8.81 19.76 -35.91
C LEU A 82 10.29 19.43 -36.13
N PRO A 83 10.68 18.15 -35.98
CA PRO A 83 12.05 17.75 -36.23
C PRO A 83 12.47 18.17 -37.64
N LYS A 84 13.73 18.61 -37.76
CA LYS A 84 14.28 18.98 -39.07
C LYS A 84 14.20 17.77 -40.01
N ALA A 85 13.90 18.00 -41.28
CA ALA A 85 13.72 16.93 -42.27
C ALA A 85 14.90 15.94 -42.36
N ASN A 86 16.12 16.41 -42.08
CA ASN A 86 17.34 15.60 -42.14
C ASN A 86 17.64 14.85 -40.83
N ASP A 87 16.89 15.09 -39.76
CA ASP A 87 17.03 14.37 -38.48
C ASP A 87 16.06 13.19 -38.44
N LEU A 88 16.43 12.12 -39.13
CA LEU A 88 15.64 10.89 -39.20
C LEU A 88 15.37 10.29 -37.82
N LEU A 89 16.32 10.39 -36.89
CA LEU A 89 16.16 9.86 -35.54
C LEU A 89 15.09 10.63 -34.76
N ALA A 90 15.04 11.96 -34.90
CA ALA A 90 14.00 12.77 -34.28
C ALA A 90 12.63 12.51 -34.90
N ILE A 91 12.55 12.33 -36.22
CA ILE A 91 11.31 11.94 -36.92
C ILE A 91 10.80 10.59 -36.40
N ILE A 92 11.67 9.57 -36.33
CA ILE A 92 11.30 8.24 -35.80
C ILE A 92 10.82 8.34 -34.35
N LYS A 93 11.52 9.11 -33.50
CA LYS A 93 11.12 9.31 -32.10
C LYS A 93 9.77 9.99 -31.95
N MET A 94 9.43 10.91 -32.86
CA MET A 94 8.15 11.62 -32.86
C MET A 94 7.00 10.64 -33.05
N PHE A 95 7.08 9.76 -34.05
CA PHE A 95 6.02 8.80 -34.36
C PHE A 95 6.06 7.51 -33.56
N TYR A 96 7.13 7.27 -32.79
CA TYR A 96 7.32 5.99 -32.10
C TYR A 96 6.11 5.59 -31.24
N LYS A 97 5.55 6.55 -30.48
CA LYS A 97 4.41 6.27 -29.60
C LYS A 97 3.17 5.90 -30.39
N ASP A 98 2.87 6.64 -31.46
CA ASP A 98 1.70 6.42 -32.31
C ASP A 98 1.78 5.07 -33.03
N VAL A 99 2.98 4.72 -33.52
CA VAL A 99 3.23 3.43 -34.18
C VAL A 99 2.96 2.27 -33.22
N TYR A 100 3.53 2.30 -32.00
CA TYR A 100 3.32 1.22 -31.03
C TYR A 100 1.90 1.20 -30.45
N LEU A 101 1.25 2.35 -30.33
CA LEU A 101 -0.16 2.41 -29.97
C LEU A 101 -1.03 1.76 -31.06
N GLY A 102 -0.71 2.02 -32.33
CA GLY A 102 -1.35 1.40 -33.49
C GLY A 102 -1.17 -0.12 -33.51
N ILE A 103 0.08 -0.60 -33.44
CA ILE A 103 0.41 -2.03 -33.39
C ILE A 103 -0.33 -2.71 -32.24
N GLY A 104 -0.27 -2.14 -31.03
CA GLY A 104 -0.96 -2.69 -29.87
C GLY A 104 -2.47 -2.73 -30.02
N THR A 105 -3.05 -1.74 -30.73
CA THR A 105 -4.50 -1.72 -31.02
C THR A 105 -4.89 -2.84 -31.99
N CYS A 106 -4.13 -3.03 -33.07
CA CYS A 106 -4.36 -4.13 -34.00
C CYS A 106 -4.24 -5.49 -33.30
N ASP A 107 -3.15 -5.71 -32.53
CA ASP A 107 -2.97 -6.94 -31.76
C ASP A 107 -4.10 -7.18 -30.74
N PHE A 108 -4.61 -6.11 -30.13
CA PHE A 108 -5.70 -6.20 -29.16
C PHE A 108 -7.04 -6.58 -29.82
N GLU A 109 -7.33 -6.00 -30.98
CA GLU A 109 -8.52 -6.32 -31.78
C GLU A 109 -8.46 -7.74 -32.34
N GLU A 110 -7.27 -8.20 -32.72
CA GLU A 110 -7.03 -9.57 -33.19
C GLU A 110 -6.94 -10.61 -32.05
N GLY A 111 -7.11 -10.19 -30.79
CA GLY A 111 -7.10 -11.08 -29.63
C GLY A 111 -5.71 -11.58 -29.20
N ARG A 112 -4.63 -11.05 -29.79
CA ARG A 112 -3.24 -11.29 -29.35
C ARG A 112 -2.90 -10.43 -28.13
N LEU A 113 -3.59 -10.68 -27.03
CA LEU A 113 -3.57 -9.83 -25.83
C LEU A 113 -2.16 -9.65 -25.23
N ALA A 114 -1.33 -10.70 -25.26
CA ALA A 114 0.05 -10.62 -24.77
C ALA A 114 0.91 -9.67 -25.61
N ALA A 115 0.83 -9.79 -26.95
CA ALA A 115 1.55 -8.91 -27.87
C ALA A 115 1.06 -7.45 -27.76
N ALA A 116 -0.25 -7.25 -27.68
CA ALA A 116 -0.86 -5.96 -27.42
C ALA A 116 -0.31 -5.32 -26.13
N SER A 117 -0.23 -6.10 -25.04
CA SER A 117 0.27 -5.61 -23.75
C SER A 117 1.74 -5.19 -23.80
N GLU A 118 2.58 -5.84 -24.60
CA GLU A 118 3.98 -5.46 -24.83
C GLU A 118 4.08 -4.22 -25.71
N ALA A 119 3.25 -4.10 -26.75
CA ALA A 119 3.22 -2.89 -27.57
C ALA A 119 2.80 -1.65 -26.76
N PHE A 120 1.78 -1.75 -25.90
CA PHE A 120 1.40 -0.66 -25.01
C PHE A 120 2.48 -0.33 -23.98
N LYS A 121 3.24 -1.33 -23.49
CA LYS A 121 4.40 -1.11 -22.62
C LYS A 121 5.45 -0.24 -23.30
N GLU A 122 5.74 -0.46 -24.58
CA GLU A 122 6.71 0.35 -25.33
C GLU A 122 6.30 1.83 -25.43
N VAL A 123 5.01 2.11 -25.50
CA VAL A 123 4.47 3.48 -25.39
C VAL A 123 4.75 4.05 -24.00
N LEU A 124 4.41 3.29 -22.95
CA LEU A 124 4.51 3.73 -21.55
C LEU A 124 5.95 3.92 -21.05
N VAL A 125 6.91 3.17 -21.58
CA VAL A 125 8.36 3.38 -21.29
C VAL A 125 8.82 4.77 -21.74
N ARG A 126 8.21 5.31 -22.80
CA ARG A 126 8.55 6.63 -23.37
C ARG A 126 7.66 7.74 -22.85
N ASP A 127 6.41 7.40 -22.55
CA ASP A 127 5.37 8.31 -22.09
C ASP A 127 4.56 7.69 -20.94
N ASP A 128 5.03 7.95 -19.71
CA ASP A 128 4.40 7.40 -18.51
C ASP A 128 3.05 8.06 -18.16
N VAL A 129 2.66 9.12 -18.88
CA VAL A 129 1.38 9.83 -18.72
C VAL A 129 0.37 9.51 -19.82
N HIS A 130 0.71 8.65 -20.78
CA HIS A 130 -0.17 8.32 -21.89
C HIS A 130 -1.39 7.51 -21.43
N LEU A 131 -2.50 8.19 -21.15
CA LEU A 131 -3.71 7.60 -20.57
C LEU A 131 -4.25 6.42 -21.40
N ALA A 132 -4.39 6.60 -22.71
CA ALA A 132 -4.94 5.55 -23.58
C ALA A 132 -4.12 4.25 -23.57
N ALA A 133 -2.78 4.34 -23.45
CA ALA A 133 -1.93 3.17 -23.37
C ALA A 133 -2.09 2.43 -22.03
N TRP A 134 -2.28 3.16 -20.93
CA TRP A 134 -2.61 2.56 -19.63
C TRP A 134 -3.96 1.85 -19.65
N ILE A 135 -4.99 2.47 -20.24
CA ILE A 135 -6.34 1.90 -20.35
C ILE A 135 -6.32 0.64 -21.20
N LYS A 136 -5.85 0.72 -22.45
CA LYS A 136 -5.82 -0.44 -23.36
C LYS A 136 -4.99 -1.61 -22.82
N ARG A 137 -3.89 -1.31 -22.11
CA ARG A 137 -3.10 -2.35 -21.44
C ARG A 137 -3.84 -2.98 -20.26
N GLY A 138 -4.55 -2.19 -19.47
CA GLY A 138 -5.44 -2.68 -18.41
C GLY A 138 -6.53 -3.59 -18.95
N GLU A 139 -7.19 -3.20 -20.04
CA GLU A 139 -8.20 -4.01 -20.74
C GLU A 139 -7.60 -5.31 -21.29
N ALA A 140 -6.36 -5.28 -21.80
CA ALA A 140 -5.68 -6.49 -22.27
C ALA A 140 -5.50 -7.50 -21.12
N PHE A 141 -5.07 -7.02 -19.94
CA PHE A 141 -4.97 -7.88 -18.74
C PHE A 141 -6.32 -8.35 -18.22
N GLU A 142 -7.36 -7.52 -18.32
CA GLU A 142 -8.72 -7.91 -17.96
C GLU A 142 -9.22 -9.06 -18.86
N ARG A 143 -9.00 -8.96 -20.18
CA ARG A 143 -9.34 -10.01 -21.16
C ARG A 143 -8.49 -11.28 -21.01
N MET A 144 -7.27 -11.17 -20.47
CA MET A 144 -6.43 -12.32 -20.10
C MET A 144 -6.85 -12.98 -18.77
N ASP A 145 -7.93 -12.52 -18.14
CA ASP A 145 -8.38 -12.93 -16.81
C ASP A 145 -7.33 -12.72 -15.71
N ALA A 146 -6.53 -11.65 -15.83
CA ALA A 146 -5.56 -11.18 -14.84
C ALA A 146 -6.05 -9.89 -14.14
N PRO A 147 -7.12 -9.96 -13.32
CA PRO A 147 -7.80 -8.78 -12.77
C PRO A 147 -6.94 -7.93 -11.83
N LEU A 148 -6.03 -8.53 -11.05
CA LEU A 148 -5.13 -7.76 -10.17
C LEU A 148 -4.18 -6.86 -10.96
N LEU A 149 -3.69 -7.36 -12.09
CA LEU A 149 -2.80 -6.61 -12.96
C LEU A 149 -3.57 -5.53 -13.73
N ALA A 150 -4.77 -5.84 -14.22
CA ALA A 150 -5.68 -4.85 -14.81
C ALA A 150 -5.98 -3.69 -13.83
N MET A 151 -6.30 -4.03 -12.57
CA MET A 151 -6.56 -3.07 -11.50
C MET A 151 -5.37 -2.13 -11.25
N LEU A 152 -4.14 -2.64 -11.28
CA LEU A 152 -2.94 -1.82 -11.16
C LEU A 152 -2.86 -0.76 -12.28
N HIS A 153 -3.18 -1.14 -13.52
CA HIS A 153 -3.18 -0.22 -14.65
C HIS A 153 -4.30 0.83 -14.56
N PHE A 154 -5.51 0.45 -14.16
CA PHE A 154 -6.61 1.41 -14.00
C PHE A 154 -6.41 2.36 -12.82
N ASN A 155 -5.86 1.88 -11.70
CA ASN A 155 -5.46 2.76 -10.59
C ASN A 155 -4.46 3.83 -11.05
N ARG A 156 -3.55 3.47 -11.97
CA ARG A 156 -2.59 4.43 -12.52
C ARG A 156 -3.28 5.50 -13.36
N VAL A 157 -4.31 5.16 -14.13
CA VAL A 157 -5.14 6.13 -14.88
C VAL A 157 -5.80 7.11 -13.93
N VAL A 158 -6.51 6.63 -12.91
CA VAL A 158 -7.18 7.48 -11.90
C VAL A 158 -6.19 8.36 -11.12
N SER A 159 -4.97 7.86 -10.90
CA SER A 159 -3.91 8.65 -10.25
C SER A 159 -3.34 9.75 -11.15
N LEU A 160 -3.41 9.60 -12.48
CA LEU A 160 -2.92 10.58 -13.46
C LEU A 160 -3.99 11.62 -13.79
N ASP A 161 -5.24 11.17 -13.90
CA ASP A 161 -6.41 11.98 -14.18
C ASP A 161 -7.56 11.47 -13.28
N SER A 162 -7.79 12.20 -12.19
CA SER A 162 -8.80 11.87 -11.20
C SER A 162 -10.22 12.04 -11.72
N ASP A 163 -10.43 12.69 -12.86
CA ASP A 163 -11.74 12.91 -13.47
C ASP A 163 -11.95 12.03 -14.72
N HIS A 164 -11.03 11.10 -14.98
CA HIS A 164 -11.13 10.18 -16.10
C HIS A 164 -12.22 9.12 -15.89
N GLU A 165 -13.43 9.40 -16.40
CA GLU A 165 -14.61 8.57 -16.21
C GLU A 165 -14.38 7.10 -16.62
N SER A 166 -13.89 6.87 -17.84
CA SER A 166 -13.63 5.52 -18.38
C SER A 166 -12.66 4.71 -17.50
N GLY A 167 -11.68 5.37 -16.88
CA GLY A 167 -10.71 4.74 -16.00
C GLY A 167 -11.31 4.33 -14.66
N LYS A 168 -12.20 5.16 -14.11
CA LYS A 168 -12.95 4.85 -12.88
C LYS A 168 -13.92 3.70 -13.10
N GLU A 169 -14.69 3.76 -14.18
CA GLU A 169 -15.63 2.70 -14.55
C GLU A 169 -14.90 1.35 -14.72
N ALA A 170 -13.76 1.35 -15.40
CA ALA A 170 -12.93 0.16 -15.57
C ALA A 170 -12.37 -0.37 -14.25
N LEU A 171 -11.95 0.52 -13.35
CA LEU A 171 -11.47 0.15 -12.02
C LEU A 171 -12.57 -0.50 -11.17
N GLU A 172 -13.76 0.11 -11.11
CA GLU A 172 -14.89 -0.41 -10.35
C GLU A 172 -15.39 -1.74 -10.91
N ARG A 173 -15.44 -1.89 -12.24
CA ARG A 173 -15.78 -3.15 -12.91
C ARG A 173 -14.85 -4.29 -12.48
N VAL A 174 -13.53 -4.05 -12.49
CA VAL A 174 -12.55 -5.07 -12.09
C VAL A 174 -12.64 -5.39 -10.59
N LYS A 175 -12.86 -4.38 -9.73
CA LYS A 175 -13.08 -4.60 -8.29
C LYS A 175 -14.30 -5.49 -8.03
N ALA A 176 -15.42 -5.21 -8.69
CA ALA A 176 -16.63 -6.03 -8.56
C ALA A 176 -16.40 -7.48 -9.00
N LYS A 177 -15.66 -7.69 -10.11
CA LYS A 177 -15.29 -9.03 -10.59
C LYS A 177 -14.41 -9.80 -9.59
N LEU A 178 -13.53 -9.11 -8.86
CA LEU A 178 -12.69 -9.72 -7.82
C LEU A 178 -13.50 -10.13 -6.59
N LEU A 179 -14.42 -9.28 -6.12
CA LEU A 179 -15.27 -9.57 -4.97
C LEU A 179 -16.16 -10.79 -5.21
N THR A 180 -16.84 -10.81 -6.36
CA THR A 180 -17.71 -11.94 -6.76
C THR A 180 -16.96 -13.27 -6.92
N LYS A 181 -15.73 -13.26 -7.47
CA LYS A 181 -14.89 -14.46 -7.55
C LYS A 181 -14.34 -14.88 -6.17
N GLY A 182 -14.05 -13.92 -5.28
CA GLY A 182 -13.56 -14.18 -3.93
C GLY A 182 -14.58 -14.93 -3.07
N ASP A 183 -15.84 -14.50 -3.10
CA ASP A 183 -16.93 -15.11 -2.33
C ASP A 183 -17.23 -16.55 -2.76
N SER A 184 -17.04 -16.86 -4.05
CA SER A 184 -17.21 -18.21 -4.61
C SER A 184 -16.16 -19.21 -4.12
N SER A 185 -15.02 -18.74 -3.62
CA SER A 185 -13.89 -19.59 -3.19
C SER A 185 -13.87 -19.90 -1.69
N PHE A 186 -14.64 -19.19 -0.87
CA PHE A 186 -14.73 -19.39 0.59
C PHE A 186 -15.97 -20.21 1.03
N GLY A 187 -16.90 -20.51 0.12
CA GLY A 187 -18.19 -21.15 0.44
C GLY A 187 -18.23 -22.69 0.49
N THR A 188 -17.09 -23.41 0.43
CA THR A 188 -17.11 -24.90 0.40
C THR A 188 -16.13 -25.55 1.36
N ILE A 189 -16.04 -25.06 2.60
CA ILE A 189 -15.58 -25.91 3.71
C ILE A 189 -16.82 -26.68 4.20
N ARG A 190 -17.18 -27.76 3.48
CA ARG A 190 -18.11 -28.77 4.01
C ARG A 190 -17.46 -29.38 5.24
N LEU A 191 -17.97 -29.04 6.41
CA LEU A 191 -17.83 -29.86 7.61
C LEU A 191 -18.47 -31.22 7.28
N LEU A 192 -17.63 -32.23 7.06
CA LEU A 192 -18.07 -33.62 6.98
C LEU A 192 -18.43 -34.11 8.40
N PRO A 193 -19.49 -34.93 8.53
CA PRO A 193 -20.01 -35.40 9.82
C PRO A 193 -19.06 -36.37 10.54
#